data_AF-A0A531KZM3-F1
#
_entry.id   AF-A0A531KZM3-F1
#
_cell.length_a   1.000
_cell.length_b   1.000
_cell.length_c   1.000
_cell.angle_alpha   90.00
_cell.angle_beta   90.00
_cell.angle_gamma   90.00
#
_symmetry.space_group_name_H-M   'P 1'
#
loop_
_entity.id
_entity.type
_entity.pdbx_description
1 polymer ?
#
loop_
_entity_poly.entity_id
_entity_poly.type
_entity_poly.pdbx_seq_one_letter_code
_entity_poly.pdbx_strand_id
1 'polypeptide(L)'
;VLEPWQREIVRIVRVVAQYFYPQRQTQVMNEGCATFVHYTLMNMLFDRGLISEGAMLEILRNHSNVIFQPGFDDPRFSGINPYALGLDMMQDIQRIATEPTAEDRDWFPDIAGNGNWRETLLDAWANHRDESFIRQYLSPALMRKWRFFILADAASEPHYEVASIHNERGYEKIRAGLAQSYDIGASRPDIQVVDVDLLGDRQLRLEHKVKNGIMLEEASRDATLRHIRTLWGYEVSLAAIDAQTGATLNERSTSQIGE
;
A
#
# COMPACT_ATOMS: atom_id res chain seq x y z
N VAL A 1 17.10 -20.46 25.01
CA VAL A 1 17.36 -20.91 23.62
C VAL A 1 16.15 -21.69 23.13
N LEU A 2 15.64 -21.40 21.93
CA LEU A 2 14.38 -21.97 21.41
C LEU A 2 14.43 -23.49 21.26
N GLU A 3 13.33 -24.15 21.63
CA GLU A 3 13.10 -25.57 21.41
C GLU A 3 12.97 -25.89 19.92
N PRO A 4 13.22 -27.14 19.48
CA PRO A 4 13.16 -27.50 18.07
C PRO A 4 11.85 -27.14 17.37
N TRP A 5 10.69 -27.35 18.03
CA TRP A 5 9.39 -27.00 17.45
C TRP A 5 9.16 -25.49 17.36
N GLN A 6 9.69 -24.70 18.32
CA GLN A 6 9.60 -23.24 18.28
C GLN A 6 10.39 -22.67 17.10
N ARG A 7 11.59 -23.23 16.82
CA ARG A 7 12.38 -22.85 15.65
C ARG A 7 11.66 -23.17 14.36
N GLU A 8 10.96 -24.30 14.31
CA GLU A 8 10.17 -24.69 13.14
C GLU A 8 9.01 -23.73 12.88
N ILE A 9 8.31 -23.26 13.93
CA ILE A 9 7.29 -22.22 13.80
C ILE A 9 7.88 -20.93 13.23
N VAL A 10 9.01 -20.45 13.77
CA VAL A 10 9.67 -19.24 13.26
C VAL A 10 10.07 -19.40 11.80
N ARG A 11 10.56 -20.59 11.40
CA ARG A 11 10.89 -20.92 10.02
C ARG A 11 9.65 -20.86 9.12
N ILE A 12 8.53 -21.46 9.53
CA ILE A 12 7.26 -21.43 8.78
C ILE A 12 6.79 -19.98 8.61
N VAL A 13 6.75 -19.20 9.69
CA VAL A 13 6.36 -17.78 9.64
C VAL A 13 7.24 -17.00 8.68
N ARG A 14 8.57 -17.20 8.73
CA ARG A 14 9.52 -16.56 7.80
C ARG A 14 9.23 -16.93 6.34
N VAL A 15 9.07 -18.22 6.04
CA VAL A 15 8.84 -18.70 4.67
C VAL A 15 7.51 -18.18 4.12
N VAL A 16 6.45 -18.24 4.93
CA VAL A 16 5.13 -17.73 4.56
C VAL A 16 5.18 -16.21 4.33
N ALA A 17 5.83 -15.46 5.23
CA ALA A 17 5.98 -14.02 5.08
C ALA A 17 6.77 -13.63 3.81
N GLN A 18 7.83 -14.38 3.48
CA GLN A 18 8.61 -14.18 2.26
C GLN A 18 7.80 -14.49 1.00
N TYR A 19 7.01 -15.57 1.01
CA TYR A 19 6.13 -15.93 -0.10
C TYR A 19 5.08 -14.84 -0.39
N PHE A 20 4.47 -14.28 0.66
CA PHE A 20 3.43 -13.25 0.53
C PHE A 20 3.98 -11.82 0.44
N TYR A 21 5.30 -11.62 0.55
CA TYR A 21 5.89 -10.29 0.49
C TYR A 21 5.58 -9.55 -0.82
N PRO A 22 5.66 -10.18 -2.02
CA PRO A 22 5.30 -9.53 -3.27
C PRO A 22 3.81 -9.16 -3.36
N GLN A 23 2.90 -10.00 -2.84
CA GLN A 23 1.46 -9.74 -2.88
C GLN A 23 1.08 -8.42 -2.20
N ARG A 24 1.81 -8.06 -1.14
CA ARG A 24 1.59 -6.80 -0.41
C ARG A 24 1.92 -5.56 -1.26
N GLN A 25 2.65 -5.71 -2.36
CA GLN A 25 3.06 -4.61 -3.27
C GLN A 25 2.08 -4.42 -4.43
N THR A 26 1.09 -5.31 -4.54
CA THR A 26 0.13 -5.37 -5.64
C THR A 26 -1.29 -5.39 -5.09
N GLN A 27 -1.57 -4.77 -3.94
CA GLN A 27 -2.88 -4.79 -3.32
C GLN A 27 -3.94 -4.13 -4.22
N VAL A 28 -3.73 -2.89 -4.67
CA VAL A 28 -4.68 -2.19 -5.57
C VAL A 28 -4.81 -2.94 -6.90
N MET A 29 -3.69 -3.40 -7.46
CA MET A 29 -3.70 -4.13 -8.72
C MET A 29 -4.40 -5.48 -8.61
N ASN A 30 -4.10 -6.27 -7.59
CA ASN A 30 -4.66 -7.60 -7.40
C ASN A 30 -6.16 -7.53 -7.09
N GLU A 31 -6.54 -6.70 -6.10
CA GLU A 31 -7.94 -6.54 -5.73
C GLU A 31 -8.75 -5.88 -6.85
N GLY A 32 -8.17 -4.89 -7.54
CA GLY A 32 -8.76 -4.27 -8.72
C GLY A 32 -8.95 -5.23 -9.88
N CYS A 33 -7.94 -6.03 -10.23
CA CYS A 33 -8.01 -7.04 -11.28
C CYS A 33 -9.10 -8.08 -10.99
N ALA A 34 -9.12 -8.63 -9.77
CA ALA A 34 -10.14 -9.58 -9.35
C ALA A 34 -11.54 -8.98 -9.47
N THR A 35 -11.72 -7.74 -8.99
CA THR A 35 -13.00 -7.02 -9.04
C THR A 35 -13.44 -6.73 -10.47
N PHE A 36 -12.53 -6.26 -11.32
CA PHE A 36 -12.79 -5.92 -12.71
C PHE A 36 -13.15 -7.15 -13.54
N VAL A 37 -12.38 -8.24 -13.39
CA VAL A 37 -12.65 -9.51 -14.09
C VAL A 37 -13.98 -10.08 -13.63
N HIS A 38 -14.26 -10.10 -12.33
CA HIS A 38 -15.53 -10.58 -11.80
C HIS A 38 -16.71 -9.75 -12.32
N TYR A 39 -16.62 -8.43 -12.22
CA TYR A 39 -17.63 -7.52 -12.77
C TYR A 39 -17.86 -7.75 -14.27
N THR A 40 -16.79 -7.81 -15.06
CA THR A 40 -16.87 -7.98 -16.51
C THR A 40 -17.48 -9.31 -16.90
N LEU A 41 -17.02 -10.41 -16.30
CA LEU A 41 -17.51 -11.75 -16.62
C LEU A 41 -18.97 -11.92 -16.21
N MET A 42 -19.37 -11.44 -15.04
CA MET A 42 -20.76 -11.57 -14.58
C MET A 42 -21.73 -10.79 -15.46
N ASN A 43 -21.38 -9.56 -15.86
CA ASN A 43 -22.19 -8.80 -16.82
C ASN A 43 -22.25 -9.51 -18.18
N MET A 44 -21.12 -10.00 -18.70
CA MET A 44 -21.10 -10.76 -19.96
C MET A 44 -21.94 -12.03 -19.92
N LEU A 45 -21.96 -12.76 -18.80
CA LEU A 45 -22.80 -13.95 -18.64
C LEU A 45 -24.29 -13.57 -18.64
N PHE A 46 -24.65 -12.46 -17.99
CA PHE A 46 -26.01 -11.96 -17.96
C PHE A 46 -26.49 -11.49 -19.34
N ASP A 47 -25.68 -10.71 -20.04
CA ASP A 47 -25.98 -10.22 -21.40
C ASP A 47 -26.20 -11.36 -22.40
N ARG A 48 -25.54 -12.51 -22.15
CA ARG A 48 -25.69 -13.74 -22.94
C ARG A 48 -26.85 -14.64 -22.48
N GLY A 49 -27.58 -14.24 -21.45
CA GLY A 49 -28.67 -15.03 -20.86
C GLY A 49 -28.22 -16.30 -20.14
N LEU A 50 -26.95 -16.39 -19.72
CA LEU A 50 -26.37 -17.56 -19.04
C LEU A 50 -26.58 -17.53 -17.52
N ILE A 51 -26.95 -16.38 -16.95
CA ILE A 51 -27.35 -16.25 -15.54
C ILE A 51 -28.68 -15.49 -15.45
N SER A 52 -29.45 -15.79 -14.40
CA SER A 52 -30.76 -15.17 -14.19
C SER A 52 -30.65 -13.78 -13.57
N GLU A 53 -31.73 -12.99 -13.68
CA GLU A 53 -31.85 -11.69 -13.00
C GLU A 53 -31.65 -11.80 -11.48
N GLY A 54 -32.19 -12.86 -10.86
CA GLY A 54 -32.01 -13.11 -9.43
C GLY A 54 -30.54 -13.29 -9.04
N ALA A 55 -29.79 -14.06 -9.82
CA ALA A 55 -28.35 -14.23 -9.61
C ALA A 55 -27.59 -12.91 -9.82
N MET A 56 -27.97 -12.12 -10.83
CA MET A 56 -27.36 -10.80 -11.07
C MET A 56 -27.61 -9.83 -9.90
N LEU A 57 -28.82 -9.83 -9.29
CA LEU A 57 -29.10 -9.00 -8.12
C LEU A 57 -28.23 -9.36 -6.91
N GLU A 58 -27.98 -10.65 -6.67
CA GLU A 58 -27.06 -11.10 -5.63
C GLU A 58 -25.62 -10.68 -5.90
N ILE A 59 -25.18 -10.81 -7.16
CA ILE A 59 -23.84 -10.36 -7.59
C ILE A 59 -23.69 -8.86 -7.38
N LEU A 60 -24.67 -8.04 -7.79
CA LEU A 60 -24.64 -6.58 -7.61
C LEU A 60 -24.58 -6.19 -6.14
N ARG A 61 -25.35 -6.88 -5.28
CA ARG A 61 -25.30 -6.65 -3.82
C ARG A 61 -23.91 -6.94 -3.26
N ASN A 62 -23.35 -8.10 -3.59
CA ASN A 62 -22.02 -8.49 -3.12
C ASN A 62 -20.93 -7.55 -3.65
N HIS A 63 -20.99 -7.22 -4.94
CA HIS A 63 -20.05 -6.30 -5.57
C HIS A 63 -20.08 -4.93 -4.91
N SER A 64 -21.27 -4.33 -4.76
CA SER A 64 -21.43 -3.01 -4.14
C SER A 64 -20.91 -2.95 -2.71
N ASN A 65 -21.03 -4.04 -1.94
CA ASN A 65 -20.47 -4.12 -0.59
C ASN A 65 -18.94 -4.14 -0.61
N VAL A 66 -18.33 -4.87 -1.55
CA VAL A 66 -16.87 -4.98 -1.67
C VAL A 66 -16.24 -3.65 -2.09
N ILE A 67 -16.87 -2.94 -3.03
CA ILE A 67 -16.34 -1.68 -3.58
C ILE A 67 -16.85 -0.43 -2.85
N PHE A 68 -17.50 -0.59 -1.70
CA PHE A 68 -17.97 0.56 -0.94
C PHE A 68 -16.78 1.43 -0.50
N GLN A 69 -16.78 2.69 -0.93
CA GLN A 69 -15.82 3.72 -0.54
C GLN A 69 -16.58 4.88 0.13
N PRO A 70 -16.43 5.08 1.45
CA PRO A 70 -16.94 6.27 2.10
C PRO A 70 -16.17 7.53 1.65
N GLY A 71 -16.83 8.69 1.69
CA GLY A 71 -16.17 9.99 1.52
C GLY A 71 -15.20 10.29 2.66
N PHE A 72 -14.27 11.23 2.47
CA PHE A 72 -13.24 11.57 3.47
C PHE A 72 -13.84 12.15 4.77
N ASP A 73 -15.05 12.70 4.70
CA ASP A 73 -15.81 13.31 5.78
C ASP A 73 -16.76 12.34 6.50
N ASP A 74 -16.85 11.09 6.03
CA ASP A 74 -17.66 10.05 6.65
C ASP A 74 -16.91 9.39 7.83
N PRO A 75 -17.53 9.20 9.01
CA PRO A 75 -16.90 8.54 10.16
C PRO A 75 -16.39 7.13 9.91
N ARG A 76 -16.88 6.45 8.86
CA ARG A 76 -16.47 5.09 8.47
C ARG A 76 -15.24 5.09 7.57
N PHE A 77 -14.73 6.25 7.17
CA PHE A 77 -13.52 6.36 6.37
C PHE A 77 -12.30 5.88 7.14
N SER A 78 -11.66 4.83 6.63
CA SER A 78 -10.43 4.24 7.18
C SER A 78 -9.28 4.24 6.17
N GLY A 79 -9.43 4.98 5.08
CA GLY A 79 -8.51 5.01 3.96
C GLY A 79 -9.20 4.70 2.63
N ILE A 80 -8.37 4.58 1.59
CA ILE A 80 -8.82 4.24 0.25
C ILE A 80 -8.98 2.73 0.15
N ASN A 81 -10.20 2.29 -0.19
CA ASN A 81 -10.54 0.92 -0.47
C ASN A 81 -9.83 0.49 -1.78
N PRO A 82 -8.88 -0.47 -1.72
CA PRO A 82 -8.12 -0.89 -2.89
C PRO A 82 -9.00 -1.57 -3.96
N TYR A 83 -10.09 -2.23 -3.57
CA TYR A 83 -11.05 -2.82 -4.52
C TYR A 83 -11.73 -1.74 -5.36
N ALA A 84 -12.18 -0.68 -4.69
CA ALA A 84 -12.88 0.44 -5.33
C ALA A 84 -11.94 1.24 -6.24
N LEU A 85 -10.77 1.63 -5.73
CA LEU A 85 -9.77 2.37 -6.52
C LEU A 85 -9.29 1.54 -7.71
N GLY A 86 -8.95 0.26 -7.46
CA GLY A 86 -8.50 -0.65 -8.50
C GLY A 86 -9.54 -0.77 -9.60
N LEU A 87 -10.78 -1.14 -9.27
CA LEU A 87 -11.86 -1.26 -10.26
C LEU A 87 -12.00 0.00 -11.13
N ASP A 88 -12.06 1.16 -10.49
CA ASP A 88 -12.19 2.45 -11.17
C ASP A 88 -11.01 2.72 -12.12
N MET A 89 -9.78 2.40 -11.70
CA MET A 89 -8.60 2.49 -12.55
C MET A 89 -8.68 1.56 -13.77
N MET A 90 -9.09 0.30 -13.61
CA MET A 90 -9.22 -0.61 -14.75
C MET A 90 -10.35 -0.21 -15.70
N GLN A 91 -11.49 0.25 -15.17
CA GLN A 91 -12.60 0.78 -15.98
C GLN A 91 -12.19 2.05 -16.73
N ASP A 92 -11.39 2.91 -16.12
CA ASP A 92 -10.92 4.12 -16.77
C ASP A 92 -9.87 3.84 -17.84
N ILE A 93 -8.95 2.89 -17.63
CA ILE A 93 -8.05 2.40 -18.70
C ILE A 93 -8.86 1.86 -19.88
N GLN A 94 -9.92 1.09 -19.60
CA GLN A 94 -10.83 0.62 -20.64
C GLN A 94 -11.47 1.77 -21.41
N ARG A 95 -12.02 2.77 -20.70
CA ARG A 95 -12.62 3.96 -21.30
C ARG A 95 -11.60 4.78 -22.09
N ILE A 96 -10.39 5.00 -21.59
CA ILE A 96 -9.32 5.74 -22.28
C ILE A 96 -8.97 5.04 -23.60
N ALA A 97 -8.86 3.71 -23.59
CA ALA A 97 -8.55 2.94 -24.78
C ALA A 97 -9.68 2.97 -25.84
N THR A 98 -10.95 3.02 -25.44
CA THR A 98 -12.08 2.94 -26.40
C THR A 98 -12.72 4.29 -26.74
N GLU A 99 -12.85 5.18 -25.76
CA GLU A 99 -13.57 6.45 -25.83
C GLU A 99 -12.78 7.58 -25.13
N PRO A 100 -11.58 7.92 -25.62
CA PRO A 100 -10.74 8.94 -24.99
C PRO A 100 -11.29 10.36 -25.20
N THR A 101 -11.17 11.19 -24.17
CA THR A 101 -11.31 12.64 -24.23
C THR A 101 -10.04 13.31 -24.77
N ALA A 102 -10.03 14.64 -24.91
CA ALA A 102 -8.82 15.37 -25.27
C ALA A 102 -7.75 15.26 -24.16
N GLU A 103 -8.16 15.43 -22.90
CA GLU A 103 -7.26 15.32 -21.74
C GLU A 103 -6.62 13.92 -21.64
N ASP A 104 -7.36 12.85 -21.97
CA ASP A 104 -6.81 11.49 -21.98
C ASP A 104 -5.72 11.32 -23.04
N ARG A 105 -5.85 11.98 -24.20
CA ARG A 105 -4.82 11.94 -25.26
C ARG A 105 -3.56 12.67 -24.85
N ASP A 106 -3.69 13.73 -24.07
CA ASP A 106 -2.55 14.48 -23.54
C ASP A 106 -1.81 13.69 -22.45
N TRP A 107 -2.54 13.00 -21.57
CA TRP A 107 -1.97 12.26 -20.44
C TRP A 107 -1.53 10.83 -20.78
N PHE A 108 -2.20 10.19 -21.75
CA PHE A 108 -2.01 8.78 -22.09
C PHE A 108 -1.89 8.56 -23.60
N PRO A 109 -0.94 9.23 -24.29
CA PRO A 109 -0.84 9.19 -25.74
C PRO A 109 -0.67 7.78 -26.32
N ASP A 110 -0.06 6.87 -25.57
CA ASP A 110 0.24 5.50 -26.01
C ASP A 110 -0.98 4.56 -25.98
N ILE A 111 -1.98 4.86 -25.14
CA ILE A 111 -3.16 3.98 -24.95
C ILE A 111 -4.46 4.64 -25.38
N ALA A 112 -4.53 5.97 -25.40
CA ALA A 112 -5.75 6.71 -25.71
C ALA A 112 -6.25 6.43 -27.13
N GLY A 113 -7.38 5.74 -27.24
CA GLY A 113 -8.01 5.43 -28.53
C GLY A 113 -7.37 4.27 -29.29
N ASN A 114 -6.53 3.46 -28.65
CA ASN A 114 -5.94 2.27 -29.30
C ASN A 114 -6.96 1.15 -29.56
N GLY A 115 -8.16 1.21 -28.95
CA GLY A 115 -9.24 0.23 -29.06
C GLY A 115 -8.97 -1.11 -28.37
N ASN A 116 -7.74 -1.37 -27.90
CA ASN A 116 -7.33 -2.63 -27.30
C ASN A 116 -7.06 -2.51 -25.80
N TRP A 117 -8.13 -2.20 -25.05
CA TRP A 117 -8.06 -2.09 -23.60
C TRP A 117 -7.59 -3.37 -22.90
N ARG A 118 -7.87 -4.55 -23.47
CA ARG A 118 -7.50 -5.84 -22.88
C ARG A 118 -6.00 -6.03 -22.87
N GLU A 119 -5.34 -5.76 -23.98
CA GLU A 119 -3.87 -5.82 -24.08
C GLU A 119 -3.22 -4.82 -23.13
N THR A 120 -3.78 -3.60 -23.05
CA THR A 120 -3.32 -2.56 -22.12
C THR A 120 -3.40 -3.02 -20.66
N LEU A 121 -4.52 -3.63 -20.23
CA LEU A 121 -4.66 -4.17 -18.88
C LEU A 121 -3.76 -5.37 -18.61
N LEU A 122 -3.61 -6.28 -19.59
CA LEU A 122 -2.73 -7.45 -19.45
C LEU A 122 -1.26 -7.04 -19.28
N ASP A 123 -0.81 -6.04 -20.05
CA ASP A 123 0.52 -5.45 -19.90
C ASP A 123 0.69 -4.80 -18.53
N ALA A 124 -0.30 -4.00 -18.11
CA ALA A 124 -0.31 -3.37 -16.79
C ALA A 124 -0.18 -4.42 -15.68
N TRP A 125 -0.95 -5.51 -15.73
CA TRP A 125 -0.92 -6.59 -14.74
C TRP A 125 0.38 -7.40 -14.73
N ALA A 126 1.03 -7.53 -15.88
CA ALA A 126 2.28 -8.28 -15.98
C ALA A 126 3.49 -7.49 -15.45
N ASN A 127 3.49 -6.17 -15.65
CA ASN A 127 4.71 -5.36 -15.54
C ASN A 127 4.72 -4.34 -14.39
N HIS A 128 3.60 -4.12 -13.71
CA HIS A 128 3.50 -3.10 -12.66
C HIS A 128 3.23 -3.68 -11.26
N ARG A 129 3.66 -2.89 -10.26
CA ARG A 129 3.22 -2.94 -8.85
C ARG A 129 2.35 -1.72 -8.56
N ASP A 130 1.65 -1.69 -7.42
CA ASP A 130 0.67 -0.62 -7.09
C ASP A 130 1.22 0.79 -7.29
N GLU A 131 2.38 1.09 -6.74
CA GLU A 131 3.03 2.41 -6.84
C GLU A 131 3.26 2.81 -8.31
N SER A 132 3.87 1.92 -9.11
CA SER A 132 4.11 2.16 -10.53
C SER A 132 2.81 2.18 -11.36
N PHE A 133 1.81 1.40 -10.99
CA PHE A 133 0.52 1.34 -11.66
C PHE A 133 -0.25 2.65 -11.46
N ILE A 134 -0.29 3.16 -10.23
CA ILE A 134 -0.89 4.45 -9.90
C ILE A 134 -0.12 5.58 -10.61
N ARG A 135 1.22 5.55 -10.57
CA ARG A 135 2.04 6.58 -11.24
C ARG A 135 1.81 6.60 -12.75
N GLN A 136 1.64 5.44 -13.37
CA GLN A 136 1.50 5.33 -14.81
C GLN A 136 0.07 5.55 -15.31
N TYR A 137 -0.95 5.08 -14.58
CA TYR A 137 -2.32 4.96 -15.11
C TYR A 137 -3.39 5.77 -14.36
N LEU A 138 -3.09 6.40 -13.22
CA LEU A 138 -4.09 7.24 -12.55
C LEU A 138 -4.36 8.52 -13.37
N SER A 139 -5.59 8.64 -13.87
CA SER A 139 -6.00 9.76 -14.72
C SER A 139 -6.48 10.99 -13.94
N PRO A 140 -6.38 12.19 -14.54
CA PRO A 140 -7.06 13.39 -14.06
C PRO A 140 -8.57 13.20 -13.83
N ALA A 141 -9.24 12.46 -14.71
CA ALA A 141 -10.66 12.16 -14.59
C ALA A 141 -10.99 11.41 -13.30
N LEU A 142 -10.20 10.38 -12.96
CA LEU A 142 -10.35 9.66 -11.70
C LEU A 142 -9.96 10.52 -10.50
N MET A 143 -8.89 11.31 -10.58
CA MET A 143 -8.52 12.21 -9.49
C MET A 143 -9.65 13.18 -9.14
N ARG A 144 -10.38 13.68 -10.14
CA ARG A 144 -11.59 14.50 -9.95
C ARG A 144 -12.78 13.68 -9.42
N LYS A 145 -13.04 12.49 -9.97
CA LYS A 145 -14.11 11.59 -9.52
C LYS A 145 -13.99 11.27 -8.02
N TRP A 146 -12.78 10.93 -7.59
CA TRP A 146 -12.43 10.60 -6.20
C TRP A 146 -12.24 11.82 -5.31
N ARG A 147 -12.21 13.03 -5.90
CA ARG A 147 -11.94 14.29 -5.22
C ARG A 147 -10.63 14.25 -4.42
N PHE A 148 -9.59 13.66 -4.98
CA PHE A 148 -8.32 13.54 -4.27
C PHE A 148 -7.72 14.91 -3.94
N PHE A 149 -7.00 14.94 -2.82
CA PHE A 149 -6.20 16.06 -2.35
C PHE A 149 -5.04 15.54 -1.50
N ILE A 150 -4.01 16.36 -1.34
CA ILE A 150 -2.88 16.10 -0.45
C ILE A 150 -2.99 17.03 0.74
N LEU A 151 -2.86 16.46 1.93
CA LEU A 151 -2.63 17.20 3.16
C LEU A 151 -1.12 17.29 3.38
N ALA A 152 -0.62 18.52 3.52
CA ALA A 152 0.67 18.76 4.13
C ALA A 152 0.45 18.93 5.64
N ASP A 153 1.21 18.16 6.40
CA ASP A 153 1.30 18.25 7.85
C ASP A 153 2.77 18.43 8.21
N ALA A 154 3.07 19.55 8.86
CA ALA A 154 4.36 19.80 9.46
C ALA A 154 4.16 19.89 10.96
N ALA A 155 4.89 19.10 11.74
CA ALA A 155 4.76 19.07 13.19
C ALA A 155 4.98 20.45 13.88
N SER A 156 5.64 21.39 13.18
CA SER A 156 5.82 22.77 13.63
C SER A 156 4.61 23.67 13.41
N GLU A 157 3.61 23.24 12.64
CA GLU A 157 2.47 24.05 12.23
C GLU A 157 1.20 23.67 13.01
N PRO A 158 0.39 24.67 13.43
CA PRO A 158 -0.80 24.42 14.24
C PRO A 158 -2.02 23.99 13.42
N HIS A 159 -1.91 23.96 12.09
CA HIS A 159 -3.01 23.63 11.18
C HIS A 159 -2.51 22.77 10.03
N TYR A 160 -3.40 21.95 9.49
CA TYR A 160 -3.16 21.20 8.27
C TYR A 160 -3.36 22.10 7.04
N GLU A 161 -2.48 21.98 6.04
CA GLU A 161 -2.62 22.66 4.77
C GLU A 161 -3.09 21.68 3.68
N VAL A 162 -4.08 22.07 2.87
CA VAL A 162 -4.42 21.34 1.65
C VAL A 162 -3.44 21.74 0.54
N ALA A 163 -2.31 21.03 0.47
CA ALA A 163 -1.19 21.37 -0.40
C ALA A 163 -1.49 21.20 -1.91
N SER A 164 -2.38 20.28 -2.27
CA SER A 164 -2.77 20.05 -3.67
C SER A 164 -4.16 19.46 -3.76
N ILE A 165 -4.90 19.86 -4.79
CA ILE A 165 -6.26 19.38 -5.08
C ILE A 165 -6.33 18.86 -6.51
N HIS A 166 -7.40 18.15 -6.85
CA HIS A 166 -7.67 17.54 -8.15
C HIS A 166 -7.92 18.57 -9.26
N ASN A 167 -6.91 19.38 -9.58
CA ASN A 167 -6.85 20.31 -10.69
C ASN A 167 -5.55 20.14 -11.49
N GLU A 168 -5.43 20.82 -12.64
CA GLU A 168 -4.28 20.70 -13.55
C GLU A 168 -2.92 20.87 -12.87
N ARG A 169 -2.81 21.78 -11.88
CA ARG A 169 -1.56 22.02 -11.14
C ARG A 169 -1.28 20.97 -10.07
N GLY A 170 -2.30 20.23 -9.63
CA GLY A 170 -2.22 19.27 -8.54
C GLY A 170 -2.18 17.81 -8.98
N TYR A 171 -2.59 17.48 -10.20
CA TYR A 171 -2.67 16.08 -10.67
C TYR A 171 -1.35 15.32 -10.51
N GLU A 172 -0.23 15.89 -10.95
CA GLU A 172 1.07 15.23 -10.82
C GLU A 172 1.44 14.97 -9.36
N LYS A 173 1.19 15.96 -8.49
CA LYS A 173 1.47 15.85 -7.05
C LYS A 173 0.59 14.80 -6.41
N ILE A 174 -0.72 14.81 -6.67
CA ILE A 174 -1.68 13.82 -6.16
C ILE A 174 -1.29 12.41 -6.60
N ARG A 175 -0.99 12.23 -7.89
CA ARG A 175 -0.58 10.93 -8.44
C ARG A 175 0.70 10.44 -7.79
N ALA A 176 1.70 11.31 -7.61
CA ALA A 176 2.94 10.98 -6.92
C ALA A 176 2.71 10.64 -5.44
N GLY A 177 1.92 11.45 -4.72
CA GLY A 177 1.61 11.24 -3.31
C GLY A 177 0.83 9.95 -3.06
N LEU A 178 -0.18 9.67 -3.89
CA LEU A 178 -0.93 8.42 -3.81
C LEU A 178 -0.03 7.21 -4.12
N ALA A 179 0.76 7.27 -5.19
CA ALA A 179 1.73 6.22 -5.53
C ALA A 179 2.72 5.96 -4.37
N GLN A 180 3.24 7.02 -3.74
CA GLN A 180 4.14 6.92 -2.58
C GLN A 180 3.48 6.26 -1.37
N SER A 181 2.17 6.49 -1.16
CA SER A 181 1.45 5.86 -0.04
C SER A 181 1.32 4.33 -0.17
N TYR A 182 1.37 3.81 -1.40
CA TYR A 182 1.39 2.37 -1.70
C TYR A 182 2.80 1.78 -1.78
N ASP A 183 3.86 2.59 -1.63
CA ASP A 183 5.22 2.09 -1.51
C ASP A 183 5.42 1.47 -0.11
N ILE A 184 5.61 0.15 -0.07
CA ILE A 184 5.89 -0.58 1.17
C ILE A 184 7.17 -0.08 1.84
N GLY A 185 8.19 0.28 1.04
CA GLY A 185 9.47 0.77 1.55
C GLY A 185 9.34 2.12 2.24
N ALA A 186 8.36 2.93 1.85
CA ALA A 186 8.10 4.24 2.46
C ALA A 186 7.17 4.16 3.68
N SER A 187 6.21 3.24 3.66
CA SER A 187 5.15 3.15 4.69
C SER A 187 5.52 2.30 5.91
N ARG A 188 6.51 1.41 5.82
CA ARG A 188 6.89 0.54 6.95
C ARG A 188 8.14 1.03 7.67
N PRO A 189 8.20 0.85 9.01
CA PRO A 189 9.44 1.02 9.74
C PRO A 189 10.54 0.13 9.17
N ASP A 190 11.69 0.73 8.90
CA ASP A 190 12.87 0.05 8.40
C ASP A 190 13.77 -0.29 9.59
N ILE A 191 13.67 -1.54 10.07
CA ILE A 191 14.42 -2.06 11.20
C ILE A 191 15.37 -3.15 10.70
N GLN A 192 16.66 -2.96 10.92
CA GLN A 192 17.71 -3.84 10.41
C GLN A 192 18.56 -4.40 11.55
N VAL A 193 19.00 -5.64 11.39
CA VAL A 193 20.08 -6.19 12.23
C VAL A 193 21.39 -5.69 11.68
N VAL A 194 22.14 -4.94 12.49
CA VAL A 194 23.41 -4.34 12.04
C VAL A 194 24.63 -5.04 12.62
N ASP A 195 24.50 -5.64 13.79
CA ASP A 195 25.61 -6.32 14.45
C ASP A 195 25.13 -7.34 15.49
N VAL A 196 26.00 -8.32 15.77
CA VAL A 196 25.85 -9.30 16.83
C VAL A 196 27.21 -9.53 17.46
N ASP A 197 27.33 -9.29 18.77
CA ASP A 197 28.58 -9.57 19.50
C ASP A 197 28.74 -11.08 19.78
N LEU A 198 29.18 -11.84 18.77
CA LEU A 198 29.34 -13.29 18.87
C LEU A 198 30.45 -13.71 19.86
N LEU A 199 31.37 -12.82 20.21
CA LEU A 199 32.54 -13.12 21.05
C LEU A 199 32.35 -12.72 22.52
N GLY A 200 31.51 -11.71 22.78
CA GLY A 200 31.18 -11.24 24.13
C GLY A 200 29.80 -11.68 24.59
N ASP A 201 28.91 -10.70 24.77
CA ASP A 201 27.63 -10.87 25.46
C ASP A 201 26.50 -11.39 24.56
N ARG A 202 26.77 -11.56 23.25
CA ARG A 202 25.80 -11.96 22.23
C ARG A 202 24.65 -10.97 22.09
N GLN A 203 24.86 -9.71 22.43
CA GLN A 203 23.87 -8.66 22.23
C GLN A 203 23.53 -8.52 20.74
N LEU A 204 22.24 -8.48 20.43
CA LEU A 204 21.72 -8.19 19.11
C LEU A 204 21.51 -6.69 18.96
N ARG A 205 22.17 -6.07 17.99
CA ARG A 205 22.06 -4.63 17.72
C ARG A 205 21.17 -4.39 16.51
N LEU A 206 20.10 -3.66 16.73
CA LEU A 206 19.13 -3.26 15.71
C LEU A 206 19.27 -1.77 15.41
N GLU A 207 19.04 -1.38 14.16
CA GLU A 207 18.87 0.02 13.76
C GLU A 207 17.49 0.23 13.15
N HIS A 208 16.78 1.25 13.61
CA HIS A 208 15.61 1.80 12.95
C HIS A 208 16.01 3.04 12.12
N LYS A 209 15.80 3.01 10.80
CA LYS A 209 16.00 4.19 9.96
C LYS A 209 14.77 5.10 10.05
N VAL A 210 14.92 6.21 10.79
CA VAL A 210 13.87 7.20 11.02
C VAL A 210 13.69 8.03 9.75
N LYS A 211 12.50 7.94 9.17
CA LYS A 211 12.09 8.69 7.98
C LYS A 211 11.14 9.82 8.41
N ASN A 212 11.35 11.01 7.85
CA ASN A 212 10.52 12.20 8.12
C ASN A 212 10.39 12.55 9.61
N GLY A 213 11.38 12.21 10.44
CA GLY A 213 11.34 12.43 11.89
C GLY A 213 10.32 11.57 12.66
N ILE A 214 9.67 10.60 12.00
CA ILE A 214 8.64 9.77 12.62
C ILE A 214 9.30 8.64 13.42
N MET A 215 9.21 8.74 14.75
CA MET A 215 9.73 7.75 15.68
C MET A 215 8.75 6.58 15.89
N LEU A 216 9.27 5.44 16.33
CA LEU A 216 8.43 4.32 16.77
C LEU A 216 7.69 4.70 18.06
N GLU A 217 6.41 4.33 18.13
CA GLU A 217 5.60 4.47 19.34
C GLU A 217 6.19 3.63 20.49
N GLU A 218 6.37 4.25 21.66
CA GLU A 218 7.22 3.70 22.71
C GLU A 218 6.71 2.38 23.28
N ALA A 219 5.40 2.23 23.49
CA ALA A 219 4.84 1.02 24.09
C ALA A 219 4.95 -0.17 23.12
N SER A 220 4.63 0.03 21.83
CA SER A 220 4.76 -0.99 20.79
C SER A 220 6.22 -1.34 20.51
N ARG A 221 7.12 -0.34 20.52
CA ARG A 221 8.57 -0.55 20.41
C ARG A 221 9.07 -1.45 21.53
N ASP A 222 8.77 -1.07 22.79
CA ASP A 222 9.26 -1.81 23.96
C ASP A 222 8.67 -3.23 24.01
N ALA A 223 7.39 -3.39 23.67
CA ALA A 223 6.77 -4.70 23.53
C ALA A 223 7.46 -5.56 22.47
N THR A 224 7.74 -4.99 21.29
CA THR A 224 8.44 -5.71 20.21
C THR A 224 9.84 -6.14 20.63
N LEU A 225 10.61 -5.25 21.28
CA LEU A 225 11.95 -5.57 21.76
C LEU A 225 11.95 -6.69 22.81
N ARG A 226 10.95 -6.73 23.72
CA ARG A 226 10.79 -7.85 24.66
C ARG A 226 10.62 -9.18 23.93
N HIS A 227 9.77 -9.24 22.91
CA HIS A 227 9.57 -10.47 22.13
C HIS A 227 10.82 -10.88 21.36
N ILE A 228 11.55 -9.93 20.76
CA ILE A 228 12.81 -10.21 20.07
C ILE A 228 13.83 -10.80 21.06
N ARG A 229 13.96 -10.22 22.27
CA ARG A 229 14.81 -10.77 23.34
C ARG A 229 14.39 -12.17 23.74
N THR A 230 13.09 -12.45 23.88
CA THR A 230 12.60 -13.80 24.19
C THR A 230 13.02 -14.81 23.12
N LEU A 231 12.94 -14.43 21.84
CA LEU A 231 13.35 -15.29 20.73
C LEU A 231 14.87 -15.46 20.62
N TRP A 232 15.62 -14.37 20.83
CA TRP A 232 17.07 -14.34 20.73
C TRP A 232 17.78 -14.99 21.92
N GLY A 233 17.29 -14.73 23.13
CA GLY A 233 17.80 -15.26 24.40
C GLY A 233 18.88 -14.40 25.08
N TYR A 234 19.32 -13.32 24.45
CA TYR A 234 20.28 -12.35 24.99
C TYR A 234 19.75 -10.93 24.84
N GLU A 235 20.47 -9.94 25.39
CA GLU A 235 20.10 -8.53 25.28
C GLU A 235 19.93 -8.06 23.83
N VAL A 236 19.01 -7.12 23.63
CA VAL A 236 18.72 -6.51 22.34
C VAL A 236 18.70 -5.00 22.51
N SER A 237 19.44 -4.29 21.68
CA SER A 237 19.35 -2.82 21.58
C SER A 237 18.79 -2.40 20.23
N LEU A 238 18.12 -1.25 20.24
CA LEU A 238 17.59 -0.59 19.05
C LEU A 238 18.04 0.86 19.05
N ALA A 239 18.88 1.21 18.09
CA ALA A 239 19.26 2.59 17.81
C ALA A 239 18.32 3.18 16.75
N ALA A 240 17.71 4.33 17.04
CA ALA A 240 17.01 5.14 16.06
C ALA A 240 18.03 6.03 15.35
N ILE A 241 18.21 5.82 14.06
CA ILE A 241 19.17 6.53 13.21
C ILE A 241 18.40 7.40 12.23
N ASP A 242 18.71 8.70 12.19
CA ASP A 242 18.16 9.59 11.19
C ASP A 242 18.57 9.14 9.78
N ALA A 243 17.59 8.91 8.90
CA ALA A 243 17.85 8.33 7.58
C ALA A 243 18.63 9.26 6.63
N GLN A 244 18.67 10.57 6.88
CA GLN A 244 19.36 11.54 6.02
C GLN A 244 20.77 11.84 6.51
N THR A 245 20.94 12.05 7.81
CA THR A 245 22.18 12.50 8.43
C THR A 245 23.02 11.34 8.98
N GLY A 246 22.41 10.17 9.21
CA GLY A 246 23.05 9.04 9.89
C GLY A 246 23.28 9.28 11.38
N ALA A 247 22.75 10.36 11.95
CA ALA A 247 22.90 10.67 13.36
C ALA A 247 22.03 9.73 14.23
N THR A 248 22.58 9.27 15.34
CA THR A 248 21.81 8.53 16.35
C THR A 248 20.91 9.51 17.10
N LEU A 249 19.60 9.31 16.99
CA LEU A 249 18.58 10.13 17.64
C LEU A 249 18.27 9.62 19.05
N ASN A 250 18.20 8.29 19.21
CA ASN A 250 17.88 7.63 20.47
C ASN A 250 18.42 6.19 20.44
N GLU A 251 18.69 5.61 21.61
CA GLU A 251 18.96 4.19 21.75
C GLU A 251 18.15 3.60 22.90
N ARG A 252 17.55 2.44 22.67
CA ARG A 252 16.75 1.69 23.66
C ARG A 252 17.27 0.27 23.79
N SER A 253 17.63 -0.14 24.99
CA SER A 253 18.05 -1.51 25.31
C SER A 253 16.99 -2.24 26.12
N THR A 254 16.87 -3.55 25.93
CA THR A 254 15.95 -4.38 26.74
C THR A 254 16.28 -4.41 28.23
N SER A 255 17.52 -4.14 28.62
CA SER A 255 17.93 -3.98 30.02
C SER A 255 17.30 -2.74 30.70
N GLN A 256 16.81 -1.78 29.91
CA GLN A 256 16.18 -0.55 30.37
C GLN A 256 14.64 -0.63 30.34
N ILE A 257 14.11 -1.71 29.78
CA ILE A 257 12.68 -1.98 29.71
C ILE A 257 12.35 -2.83 30.94
N GLY A 258 11.56 -2.28 31.87
CA GLY A 258 11.06 -3.05 33.01
C GLY A 258 10.31 -4.30 32.55
N GLU A 259 10.25 -5.33 33.41
CA GLU A 259 9.53 -6.58 33.13
C GLU A 259 8.07 -6.35 32.74
#